data_AF-A0A1T0CNH4-F1
#
_entry.id   AF-A0A1T0CNH4-F1
#
_cell.length_a   1.000
_cell.length_b   1.000
_cell.length_c   1.000
_cell.angle_alpha   90.00
_cell.angle_beta   90.00
_cell.angle_gamma   90.00
#
_symmetry.space_group_name_H-M   'P 1'
#
loop_
_entity.id
_entity.type
_entity.pdbx_description
1 polymer ?
#
loop_
_entity_poly.entity_id
_entity_poly.type
_entity_poly.pdbx_seq_one_letter_code
_entity_poly.pdbx_strand_id
1 'polypeptide(L)'
;MIGNLGFFELTLLGIIALIVLGPEKLPVAARTLGRWYGTLRRASQKLQNDISSELQLLETQELLKKELQQIRDSEAKMKAQMDELQRSLKQNQAQFDTAKRQTMDAWHTQPSQDAQVGSVPPVAASAGTLPMANRWFLLSHYDAQRRLPPAPRMPNYLADPLLYQHMDNS
;
A
#
# COMPACT_ATOMS: atom_id res chain seq x y z
N MET A 1 22.57 47.79 -13.91
CA MET A 1 22.21 48.46 -15.17
C MET A 1 21.86 47.44 -16.27
N ILE A 2 20.88 46.55 -16.05
CA ILE A 2 20.45 45.53 -17.03
C ILE A 2 19.09 45.93 -17.69
N GLY A 3 18.61 47.15 -17.43
CA GLY A 3 17.29 47.63 -17.87
C GLY A 3 17.29 48.63 -19.03
N ASN A 4 18.44 48.98 -19.60
CA ASN A 4 18.51 49.86 -20.78
C ASN A 4 18.49 48.98 -22.04
N LEU A 5 17.35 48.35 -22.32
CA LEU A 5 17.11 47.70 -23.60
C LEU A 5 16.02 48.51 -24.31
N GLY A 6 16.42 49.65 -24.85
CA GLY A 6 15.57 50.47 -25.70
C GLY A 6 15.52 49.92 -27.13
N PHE A 7 14.51 50.36 -27.89
CA PHE A 7 14.40 50.06 -29.33
C PHE A 7 15.68 50.42 -30.11
N PHE A 8 16.37 51.48 -29.70
CA PHE A 8 17.60 51.95 -30.33
C PHE A 8 18.78 50.98 -30.15
N GLU A 9 18.98 50.44 -28.94
CA GLU A 9 20.05 49.48 -28.66
C GLU A 9 19.81 48.14 -29.37
N LEU A 10 18.54 47.69 -29.42
CA LEU A 10 18.17 46.49 -30.18
C LEU A 10 18.43 46.66 -31.69
N THR A 11 18.13 47.84 -32.23
CA THR A 11 18.38 48.17 -33.65
C THR A 11 19.88 48.21 -33.94
N LEU A 12 20.68 48.85 -33.08
CA LEU A 12 22.14 48.91 -33.22
C LEU A 12 22.77 47.50 -33.17
N LEU A 13 22.36 46.67 -32.21
CA LEU A 13 22.79 45.27 -32.11
C LEU A 13 22.37 44.48 -33.36
N GLY A 14 21.16 44.72 -33.87
CA GLY A 14 20.66 44.13 -35.11
C GLY A 14 21.55 44.47 -36.31
N ILE A 15 21.96 45.73 -36.46
CA ILE A 15 22.88 46.16 -37.52
C ILE A 15 24.24 45.46 -37.39
N ILE A 16 24.81 45.40 -36.18
CA ILE A 16 26.08 44.71 -35.93
C ILE A 16 25.96 43.22 -36.29
N ALA A 17 24.88 42.57 -35.88
CA ALA A 17 24.61 41.17 -36.20
C ALA A 17 24.41 40.95 -37.71
N LEU A 18 23.81 41.90 -38.44
CA LEU A 18 23.69 41.84 -39.90
C LEU A 18 25.06 41.95 -40.58
N ILE A 19 25.97 42.78 -40.08
CA ILE A 19 27.32 42.92 -40.63
C ILE A 19 28.17 41.67 -40.37
N VAL A 20 28.14 41.14 -39.15
CA VAL A 20 28.98 40.01 -38.74
C VAL A 20 28.50 38.70 -39.35
N LEU A 21 27.20 38.44 -39.27
CA LEU A 21 26.61 37.16 -39.66
C LEU A 21 26.07 37.18 -41.11
N GLY A 22 25.72 38.36 -41.60
CA GLY A 22 25.07 38.56 -42.90
C GLY A 22 23.54 38.59 -42.81
N PRO A 23 22.85 39.37 -43.69
CA PRO A 23 21.40 39.52 -43.67
C PRO A 23 20.63 38.23 -43.94
N GLU A 24 21.23 37.28 -44.65
CA GLU A 24 20.58 36.00 -44.94
C GLU A 24 20.64 35.00 -43.77
N LYS A 25 21.65 35.13 -42.90
CA LYS A 25 21.95 34.15 -41.86
C LYS A 25 21.31 34.51 -40.52
N LEU A 26 21.14 35.80 -40.23
CA LEU A 26 20.43 36.29 -39.04
C LEU A 26 18.99 35.74 -38.89
N PRO A 27 18.12 35.77 -39.92
CA PRO A 27 16.77 35.23 -39.81
C PRO A 27 16.78 33.70 -39.67
N VAL A 28 17.75 33.00 -40.25
CA VAL A 28 17.92 31.55 -40.09
C VAL A 28 18.33 31.21 -38.65
N ALA A 29 19.27 31.97 -38.07
CA ALA A 29 19.69 31.81 -36.69
C ALA A 29 18.53 32.11 -35.71
N ALA A 30 17.80 33.20 -35.92
CA ALA A 30 16.63 33.55 -35.11
C ALA A 30 15.54 32.48 -35.18
N ARG A 31 15.27 31.90 -36.37
CA ARG A 31 14.33 30.78 -36.53
C ARG A 31 14.81 29.52 -35.81
N THR A 32 16.11 29.23 -35.84
CA THR A 32 16.69 28.05 -35.19
C THR A 32 16.61 28.18 -33.68
N LEU A 33 17.07 29.31 -33.13
CA LEU A 33 16.96 29.64 -31.71
C LEU A 33 15.51 29.70 -31.27
N GLY A 34 14.61 30.27 -32.07
CA GLY A 34 13.18 30.34 -31.80
C GLY A 34 12.53 28.95 -31.72
N ARG A 35 12.93 28.01 -32.59
CA ARG A 35 12.49 26.61 -32.51
C ARG A 35 12.97 25.94 -31.22
N TRP A 36 14.23 26.12 -30.86
CA TRP A 36 14.80 25.55 -29.63
C TRP A 36 14.18 26.14 -28.38
N TYR A 37 14.06 27.47 -28.32
CA TYR A 37 13.39 28.18 -27.24
C TYR A 37 11.91 27.77 -27.14
N GLY A 38 11.22 27.62 -28.27
CA GLY A 38 9.83 27.16 -28.31
C GLY A 38 9.68 25.74 -27.78
N THR A 39 10.57 24.82 -28.17
CA THR A 39 10.59 23.46 -27.63
C THR A 39 10.91 23.45 -26.14
N LEU A 40 11.88 24.23 -25.69
CA LEU A 40 12.27 24.32 -24.28
C LEU A 40 11.17 24.98 -23.43
N ARG A 41 10.50 26.00 -23.96
CA ARG A 41 9.32 26.63 -23.32
C ARG A 41 8.17 25.63 -23.20
N ARG A 42 7.88 24.86 -24.24
CA ARG A 42 6.85 23.80 -24.21
C ARG A 42 7.23 22.65 -23.28
N ALA A 43 8.50 22.25 -23.25
CA ALA A 43 9.01 21.25 -22.33
C ALA A 43 8.91 21.74 -20.88
N SER A 44 9.26 23.00 -20.62
CA SER A 44 9.09 23.64 -19.31
C SER A 44 7.61 23.79 -18.93
N GLN A 45 6.72 24.08 -19.88
CA GLN A 45 5.27 24.09 -19.65
C GLN A 45 4.72 22.68 -19.38
N LYS A 46 5.20 21.65 -20.08
CA LYS A 46 4.87 20.25 -19.78
C LYS A 46 5.36 19.84 -18.41
N LEU A 47 6.61 20.14 -18.06
CA LEU A 47 7.14 19.91 -16.72
C LEU A 47 6.35 20.67 -15.67
N GLN A 48 6.01 21.94 -15.90
CA GLN A 48 5.15 22.71 -14.99
C GLN A 48 3.76 22.09 -14.89
N ASN A 49 3.15 21.63 -15.99
CA ASN A 49 1.84 21.00 -16.00
C ASN A 49 1.84 19.61 -15.33
N ASP A 50 2.86 18.80 -15.58
CA ASP A 50 3.03 17.47 -14.96
C ASP A 50 3.34 17.63 -13.47
N ILE A 51 4.21 18.59 -13.10
CA ILE A 51 4.43 19.02 -11.72
C ILE A 51 3.18 19.68 -11.14
N SER A 52 2.30 20.31 -11.93
CA SER A 52 1.04 20.92 -11.44
C SER A 52 -0.06 19.89 -11.22
N SER A 53 -0.10 18.88 -12.08
CA SER A 53 -0.91 17.68 -11.90
C SER A 53 -0.39 16.84 -10.72
N GLU A 54 0.90 16.93 -10.41
CA GLU A 54 1.47 16.43 -9.15
C GLU A 54 1.36 17.46 -7.99
N LEU A 55 1.23 18.78 -8.21
CA LEU A 55 0.96 19.84 -7.20
C LEU A 55 -0.49 19.79 -6.67
N GLN A 56 -1.09 18.60 -6.69
CA GLN A 56 -1.62 18.04 -5.45
C GLN A 56 -0.59 18.04 -4.30
N LEU A 57 0.70 18.33 -4.48
CA LEU A 57 1.72 18.43 -3.42
C LEU A 57 1.42 19.48 -2.32
N LEU A 58 0.59 20.50 -2.56
CA LEU A 58 0.08 21.38 -1.50
C LEU A 58 -1.10 20.76 -0.73
N GLU A 59 -1.88 19.92 -1.39
CA GLU A 59 -2.93 19.09 -0.78
C GLU A 59 -2.33 17.84 -0.10
N THR A 60 -1.22 17.29 -0.59
CA THR A 60 -0.52 16.15 0.01
C THR A 60 0.21 16.57 1.27
N GLN A 61 0.77 17.78 1.36
CA GLN A 61 1.33 18.24 2.64
C GLN A 61 0.26 18.41 3.72
N GLU A 62 -0.94 18.89 3.35
CA GLU A 62 -2.09 18.90 4.26
C GLU A 62 -2.58 17.50 4.61
N LEU A 63 -2.69 16.58 3.65
CA LEU A 63 -3.07 15.19 3.88
C LEU A 63 -2.05 14.45 4.76
N LEU A 64 -0.75 14.59 4.49
CA LEU A 64 0.31 14.01 5.32
C LEU A 64 0.31 14.62 6.73
N LYS A 65 0.15 15.94 6.88
CA LYS A 65 0.00 16.56 8.21
C LYS A 65 -1.22 16.03 8.94
N LYS A 66 -2.34 15.86 8.24
CA LYS A 66 -3.60 15.35 8.79
C LYS A 66 -3.48 13.89 9.19
N GLU A 67 -2.81 13.05 8.39
CA GLU A 67 -2.49 11.67 8.74
C GLU A 67 -1.51 11.59 9.92
N LEU A 68 -0.44 12.39 9.94
CA LEU A 68 0.50 12.46 11.06
C LEU A 68 -0.19 12.89 12.37
N GLN A 69 -1.13 13.84 12.29
CA GLN A 69 -1.98 14.20 13.44
C GLN A 69 -2.91 13.05 13.84
N GLN A 70 -3.56 12.40 12.88
CA GLN A 70 -4.42 11.24 13.16
C GLN A 70 -3.65 10.09 13.80
N ILE A 71 -2.42 9.83 13.33
CA ILE A 71 -1.53 8.82 13.88
C ILE A 71 -1.15 9.20 15.31
N ARG A 72 -0.71 10.44 15.58
CA ARG A 72 -0.43 10.91 16.94
C ARG A 72 -1.64 10.82 17.87
N ASP A 73 -2.82 11.18 17.39
CA ASP A 73 -4.06 11.07 18.16
C ASP A 73 -4.43 9.60 18.42
N SER A 74 -4.21 8.72 17.43
CA SER A 74 -4.43 7.28 17.57
C SER A 74 -3.43 6.65 18.54
N GLU A 75 -2.16 7.05 18.51
CA GLU A 75 -1.14 6.63 19.47
C GLU A 75 -1.48 7.10 20.88
N ALA A 76 -1.93 8.34 21.04
CA ALA A 76 -2.36 8.86 22.34
C ALA A 76 -3.55 8.08 22.90
N LYS A 77 -4.55 7.77 22.06
CA LYS A 77 -5.71 6.94 22.44
C LYS A 77 -5.30 5.51 22.73
N MET A 78 -4.45 4.91 21.91
CA MET A 78 -3.94 3.55 22.10
C MET A 78 -3.13 3.45 23.39
N LYS A 79 -2.31 4.45 23.69
CA LYS A 79 -1.54 4.53 24.95
C LYS A 79 -2.46 4.67 26.16
N ALA A 80 -3.48 5.52 26.09
CA ALA A 80 -4.49 5.64 27.14
C ALA A 80 -5.27 4.34 27.35
N GLN A 81 -5.69 3.67 26.27
CA GLN A 81 -6.34 2.37 26.33
C GLN A 81 -5.41 1.30 26.92
N MET A 82 -4.12 1.32 26.56
CA MET A 82 -3.16 0.34 27.05
C MET A 82 -2.83 0.57 28.54
N ASP A 83 -2.78 1.82 28.99
CA ASP A 83 -2.68 2.16 30.41
C ASP A 83 -3.92 1.70 31.20
N GLU A 84 -5.12 1.84 30.63
CA GLU A 84 -6.36 1.36 31.24
C GLU A 84 -6.47 -0.17 31.26
N LEU A 85 -6.07 -0.83 30.18
CA LEU A 85 -5.87 -2.28 30.13
C LEU A 85 -4.88 -2.73 31.20
N GLN A 86 -3.74 -2.05 31.34
CA GLN A 86 -2.75 -2.40 32.35
C GLN A 86 -3.30 -2.21 33.78
N ARG A 87 -4.11 -1.16 34.02
CA ARG A 87 -4.79 -0.95 35.32
C ARG A 87 -5.84 -2.02 35.60
N SER A 88 -6.69 -2.34 34.63
CA SER A 88 -7.73 -3.37 34.78
C SER A 88 -7.14 -4.76 34.96
N LEU A 89 -6.02 -5.08 34.28
CA LEU A 89 -5.26 -6.30 34.49
C LEU A 89 -4.66 -6.35 35.91
N LYS A 90 -4.04 -5.26 36.39
CA LYS A 90 -3.55 -5.20 37.77
C LYS A 90 -4.67 -5.35 38.81
N GLN A 91 -5.82 -4.74 38.55
CA GLN A 91 -6.99 -4.84 39.44
C GLN A 91 -7.57 -6.26 39.44
N ASN A 92 -7.74 -6.88 38.26
CA ASN A 92 -8.16 -8.26 38.17
C ASN A 92 -7.17 -9.18 38.86
N GLN A 93 -5.86 -9.01 38.64
CA GLN A 93 -4.84 -9.82 39.29
C GLN A 93 -4.89 -9.69 40.82
N ALA A 94 -5.07 -8.48 41.36
CA ALA A 94 -5.26 -8.28 42.79
C ALA A 94 -6.54 -8.97 43.32
N GLN A 95 -7.63 -8.98 42.54
CA GLN A 95 -8.87 -9.70 42.86
C GLN A 95 -8.69 -11.22 42.76
N PHE A 96 -7.96 -11.71 41.76
CA PHE A 96 -7.62 -13.11 41.60
C PHE A 96 -6.71 -13.59 42.71
N ASP A 97 -5.73 -12.80 43.14
CA ASP A 97 -4.83 -13.13 44.24
C ASP A 97 -5.58 -13.18 45.58
N THR A 98 -6.52 -12.26 45.81
CA THR A 98 -7.38 -12.29 47.02
C THR A 98 -8.38 -13.44 46.98
N ALA A 99 -9.04 -13.69 45.85
CA ALA A 99 -9.94 -14.83 45.68
C ALA A 99 -9.20 -16.17 45.77
N LYS A 100 -7.96 -16.25 45.24
CA LYS A 100 -7.10 -17.42 45.38
C LYS A 100 -6.70 -17.65 46.83
N ARG A 101 -6.35 -16.61 47.58
CA ARG A 101 -6.08 -16.72 49.03
C ARG A 101 -7.32 -17.18 49.79
N GLN A 102 -8.47 -16.56 49.56
CA GLN A 102 -9.73 -16.95 50.20
C GLN A 102 -10.13 -18.40 49.89
N THR A 103 -9.99 -18.83 48.63
CA THR A 103 -10.26 -20.22 48.25
C THR A 103 -9.23 -21.16 48.86
N MET A 104 -7.94 -20.84 48.86
CA MET A 104 -6.89 -21.64 49.52
C MET A 104 -7.14 -21.77 51.04
N ASP A 105 -7.57 -20.69 51.69
CA ASP A 105 -7.92 -20.69 53.11
C ASP A 105 -9.21 -21.50 53.38
N ALA A 106 -10.19 -21.45 52.46
CA ALA A 106 -11.40 -22.27 52.49
C ALA A 106 -11.12 -23.75 52.18
N TRP A 107 -10.17 -24.06 51.30
CA TRP A 107 -9.68 -25.43 51.07
C TRP A 107 -9.00 -26.02 52.31
N HIS A 108 -8.43 -25.18 53.18
CA HIS A 108 -7.91 -25.58 54.48
C HIS A 108 -8.98 -25.62 55.59
N THR A 109 -10.18 -25.10 55.33
CA THR A 109 -11.26 -25.05 56.31
C THR A 109 -12.59 -25.51 55.68
N GLN A 110 -12.72 -26.80 55.37
CA GLN A 110 -14.05 -27.40 55.48
C GLN A 110 -14.02 -28.91 55.83
N PRO A 111 -14.76 -29.32 56.89
CA PRO A 111 -15.04 -30.73 57.13
C PRO A 111 -16.05 -31.25 56.09
N SER A 112 -16.00 -32.56 55.88
CA SER A 112 -16.79 -33.36 54.95
C SER A 112 -18.29 -33.06 54.98
N GLN A 113 -18.91 -32.89 53.80
CA GLN A 113 -20.26 -33.40 53.51
C GLN A 113 -20.63 -33.27 52.01
N ASP A 114 -20.64 -34.42 51.35
CA ASP A 114 -21.66 -34.97 50.44
C ASP A 114 -22.36 -34.11 49.37
N ALA A 115 -22.14 -34.58 48.13
CA ALA A 115 -23.16 -35.02 47.18
C ALA A 115 -23.84 -34.02 46.18
N GLN A 116 -23.65 -34.40 44.91
CA GLN A 116 -24.49 -34.19 43.70
C GLN A 116 -24.41 -32.88 42.91
N VAL A 117 -24.12 -33.03 41.62
CA VAL A 117 -24.86 -32.63 40.39
C VAL A 117 -23.80 -32.61 39.26
N GLY A 118 -23.79 -33.52 38.30
CA GLY A 118 -24.76 -33.60 37.19
C GLY A 118 -24.04 -33.21 35.89
N SER A 119 -24.00 -34.14 34.94
CA SER A 119 -23.26 -34.14 33.67
C SER A 119 -23.39 -32.88 32.78
N VAL A 120 -22.26 -32.40 32.25
CA VAL A 120 -22.17 -31.44 31.12
C VAL A 120 -21.27 -32.08 30.04
N PRO A 121 -21.64 -32.07 28.74
CA PRO A 121 -21.09 -32.99 27.74
C PRO A 121 -19.67 -32.59 27.29
N PRO A 122 -18.90 -33.50 26.65
CA PRO A 122 -17.65 -33.13 26.04
C PRO A 122 -17.93 -32.25 24.82
N VAL A 123 -17.49 -30.99 24.85
CA VAL A 123 -17.35 -30.20 23.62
C VAL A 123 -16.26 -30.88 22.81
N ALA A 124 -16.70 -31.76 21.91
CA ALA A 124 -15.88 -32.30 20.85
C ALA A 124 -15.32 -31.12 20.06
N ALA A 125 -13.99 -30.99 20.08
CA ALA A 125 -13.25 -30.17 19.14
C ALA A 125 -13.34 -30.79 17.75
N SER A 126 -14.51 -30.70 17.12
CA SER A 126 -14.65 -30.85 15.67
C SER A 126 -14.32 -29.50 15.03
N ALA A 127 -13.04 -29.12 15.08
CA ALA A 127 -12.50 -28.22 14.08
C ALA A 127 -12.68 -28.95 12.74
N GLY A 128 -13.67 -28.51 11.96
CA GLY A 128 -13.94 -29.07 10.65
C GLY A 128 -12.71 -28.93 9.76
N THR A 129 -11.88 -29.97 9.71
CA THR A 129 -10.90 -30.20 8.64
C THR A 129 -11.66 -30.55 7.38
N LEU A 130 -12.28 -29.54 6.79
CA LEU A 130 -12.77 -29.61 5.42
C LEU A 130 -11.54 -29.70 4.50
N PRO A 131 -11.49 -30.65 3.54
CA PRO A 131 -10.36 -30.80 2.65
C PRO A 131 -10.15 -29.48 1.88
N MET A 132 -8.91 -29.01 1.78
CA MET A 132 -8.55 -27.75 1.12
C MET A 132 -8.72 -27.77 -0.41
N ALA A 133 -9.48 -28.73 -0.94
CA ALA A 133 -9.95 -28.75 -2.30
C ALA A 133 -10.68 -27.42 -2.54
N ASN A 134 -10.10 -26.55 -3.38
CA ASN A 134 -10.68 -25.27 -3.83
C ASN A 134 -10.48 -24.03 -2.92
N ARG A 135 -9.58 -24.05 -1.91
CA ARG A 135 -9.21 -22.85 -1.12
C ARG A 135 -7.74 -22.41 -1.27
N TRP A 136 -7.14 -22.72 -2.41
CA TRP A 136 -5.73 -22.41 -2.72
C TRP A 136 -5.44 -20.90 -2.82
N PHE A 137 -6.44 -20.06 -3.10
CA PHE A 137 -6.30 -18.60 -3.20
C PHE A 137 -6.18 -17.88 -1.84
N LEU A 138 -6.43 -18.59 -0.74
CA LEU A 138 -6.34 -18.04 0.63
C LEU A 138 -5.00 -18.32 1.30
N LEU A 139 -4.07 -18.99 0.61
CA LEU A 139 -2.71 -19.22 1.11
C LEU A 139 -1.82 -18.02 0.79
N SER A 140 -1.05 -17.57 1.78
CA SER A 140 0.12 -16.72 1.55
C SER A 140 1.07 -17.42 0.57
N HIS A 141 1.71 -16.65 -0.32
CA HIS A 141 2.63 -17.11 -1.37
C HIS A 141 3.67 -18.13 -0.88
N TYR A 142 4.02 -18.07 0.41
CA TYR A 142 4.98 -18.95 1.06
C TYR A 142 4.48 -20.39 1.31
N ASP A 143 3.19 -20.59 1.66
CA ASP A 143 2.67 -21.92 2.02
C ASP A 143 2.10 -22.68 0.81
N ALA A 144 1.76 -21.95 -0.26
CA ALA A 144 1.23 -22.52 -1.50
C ALA A 144 2.21 -23.55 -2.13
N GLN A 145 3.51 -23.23 -2.17
CA GLN A 145 4.49 -24.09 -2.86
C GLN A 145 4.71 -25.46 -2.23
N ARG A 146 4.40 -25.63 -0.93
CA ARG A 146 4.62 -26.91 -0.23
C ARG A 146 3.39 -27.80 -0.18
N ARG A 147 2.20 -27.26 -0.45
CA ARG A 147 0.91 -27.94 -0.23
C ARG A 147 0.10 -28.18 -1.50
N LEU A 148 0.61 -27.75 -2.66
CA LEU A 148 -0.05 -28.01 -3.92
C LEU A 148 0.25 -29.45 -4.37
N PRO A 149 -0.77 -30.27 -4.69
CA PRO A 149 -0.55 -31.49 -5.44
C PRO A 149 0.08 -31.15 -6.81
N PRO A 150 0.85 -32.05 -7.42
CA PRO A 150 1.34 -31.85 -8.78
C PRO A 150 0.17 -31.53 -9.71
N ALA A 151 0.37 -30.56 -10.61
CA ALA A 151 -0.69 -30.11 -11.51
C ALA A 151 -1.27 -31.32 -12.27
N PRO A 152 -2.61 -31.45 -12.36
CA PRO A 152 -3.23 -32.54 -13.08
C PRO A 152 -2.77 -32.53 -14.54
N ARG A 153 -2.39 -33.69 -15.07
CA ARG A 153 -2.03 -33.82 -16.49
C ARG A 153 -3.27 -33.53 -17.32
N MET A 154 -3.26 -32.40 -18.01
CA MET A 154 -4.27 -32.11 -19.02
C MET A 154 -3.99 -32.95 -20.26
N PRO A 155 -5.01 -33.56 -20.89
CA PRO A 155 -4.85 -34.17 -22.20
C PRO A 155 -4.33 -33.10 -23.15
N ASN A 156 -3.24 -33.42 -23.84
CA ASN A 156 -2.65 -32.48 -24.78
C ASN A 156 -3.37 -32.64 -26.13
N TYR A 157 -4.51 -31.96 -26.30
CA TYR A 157 -5.35 -32.07 -27.51
C TYR A 157 -4.61 -31.67 -28.80
N LEU A 158 -3.50 -30.94 -28.66
CA LEU A 158 -2.62 -30.56 -29.76
C LEU A 158 -1.59 -31.65 -30.12
N ALA A 159 -1.29 -32.58 -29.21
CA ALA A 159 -0.27 -33.61 -29.41
C ALA A 159 -0.85 -34.97 -29.81
N ASP A 160 -2.16 -35.18 -29.62
CA ASP A 160 -2.83 -36.45 -29.93
C ASP A 160 -3.92 -36.25 -31.01
N PRO A 161 -3.55 -35.95 -32.27
CA PRO A 161 -4.52 -35.88 -33.37
C PRO A 161 -5.20 -37.23 -33.66
N LEU A 162 -4.67 -38.33 -33.13
CA LEU A 162 -5.19 -39.68 -33.35
C LEU A 162 -6.39 -40.06 -32.47
N LEU A 163 -6.61 -39.35 -31.36
CA LEU A 163 -7.68 -39.69 -30.41
C LEU A 163 -9.08 -39.22 -30.86
N TYR A 164 -9.16 -38.29 -31.83
CA TYR A 164 -10.43 -37.70 -32.29
C TYR A 164 -10.71 -37.92 -33.78
N GLN A 165 -9.88 -38.66 -34.50
CA GLN A 165 -10.02 -38.85 -35.95
C GLN A 165 -11.20 -39.77 -36.38
N HIS A 166 -11.98 -40.32 -35.43
CA HIS A 166 -12.98 -41.35 -35.72
C HIS A 166 -14.45 -40.94 -35.50
N MET A 167 -14.79 -39.63 -35.51
CA MET A 167 -16.18 -39.21 -35.27
C MET A 167 -16.89 -38.45 -36.42
N ASP A 168 -16.22 -38.20 -37.56
CA ASP A 168 -16.80 -37.46 -38.69
C ASP A 168 -16.98 -38.32 -39.98
N ASN A 169 -17.40 -39.57 -39.85
CA ASN A 169 -17.89 -40.33 -41.02
C ASN A 169 -19.11 -41.18 -40.66
N SER A 170 -20.28 -40.55 -40.69
CA SER A 170 -21.61 -41.19 -40.70
C SER A 170 -22.59 -40.24 -41.39
#